data_AF-X1MG28-F1
#
_entry.id   AF-X1MG28-F1
#
_cell.length_a   1.000
_cell.length_b   1.000
_cell.length_c   1.000
_cell.angle_alpha   90.00
_cell.angle_beta   90.00
_cell.angle_gamma   90.00
#
_symmetry.space_group_name_H-M   'P 1'
#
loop_
_entity.id
_entity.type
_entity.pdbx_description
1 polymer ?
#
loop_
_entity_poly.entity_id
_entity_poly.type
_entity_poly.pdbx_seq_one_letter_code
_entity_poly.pdbx_strand_id
1 'polypeptide(L)'
;MIDKVAMVVKGGKGGAGLISFRREKYVSFGGPDGGDGGDGGDVFVVANSSVGDLSLIEHRRKFVAESGNPGGRWRKHGKKGEDLNILVPVGTVASIVAGNEGENFLADLTAPGQRVLVAKGGK
;
A
#
# COMPACT_ATOMS: atom_id res chain seq x y z
N MET A 1 18.07 10.34 19.66
CA MET A 1 17.63 8.93 19.67
C MET A 1 16.18 8.93 20.10
N ILE A 2 15.32 8.31 19.30
CA ILE A 2 13.88 8.19 19.53
C ILE A 2 13.54 6.71 19.51
N ASP A 3 12.94 6.25 20.59
CA ASP A 3 12.74 4.82 20.84
C ASP A 3 11.30 4.38 20.60
N LYS A 4 10.35 5.33 20.60
CA LYS A 4 8.94 5.08 20.30
C LYS A 4 8.39 6.16 19.39
N VAL A 5 7.70 5.75 18.33
CA VAL A 5 7.03 6.65 17.39
C VAL A 5 5.64 6.12 17.07
N ALA A 6 4.66 7.01 16.98
CA ALA A 6 3.33 6.69 16.49
C ALA A 6 3.17 7.25 15.07
N MET A 7 2.69 6.42 14.16
CA MET A 7 2.46 6.79 12.77
C MET A 7 1.12 6.27 12.27
N VAL A 8 0.55 7.00 11.32
CA VAL A 8 -0.67 6.57 10.61
C VAL A 8 -0.26 5.97 9.29
N VAL A 9 -0.57 4.69 9.10
CA VAL A 9 -0.33 3.96 7.85
C VAL A 9 -1.63 3.72 7.11
N LYS A 10 -1.59 3.75 5.77
CA LYS A 10 -2.75 3.46 4.93
C LYS A 10 -2.30 2.78 3.64
N GLY A 11 -2.95 1.68 3.28
CA GLY A 11 -2.80 1.06 1.96
C GLY A 11 -3.28 1.98 0.84
N GLY A 12 -2.77 1.75 -0.36
CA GLY A 12 -3.24 2.39 -1.57
C GLY A 12 -4.71 2.06 -1.83
N LYS A 13 -5.45 2.96 -2.48
CA LYS A 13 -6.81 2.63 -2.93
C LYS A 13 -6.74 1.71 -4.16
N GLY A 14 -7.71 0.83 -4.30
CA GLY A 14 -7.94 0.12 -5.57
C GLY A 14 -8.35 1.09 -6.67
N GLY A 15 -7.93 0.80 -7.90
CA GLY A 15 -8.30 1.55 -9.09
C GLY A 15 -9.74 1.29 -9.48
N ALA A 16 -10.39 2.27 -10.11
CA ALA A 16 -11.74 2.06 -10.65
C ALA A 16 -11.69 1.24 -11.95
N GLY A 17 -12.57 0.24 -12.08
CA GLY A 17 -12.85 -0.39 -13.36
C GLY A 17 -13.52 0.59 -14.33
N LEU A 18 -13.34 0.38 -15.63
CA LEU A 18 -13.95 1.19 -16.67
C LEU A 18 -15.13 0.46 -17.31
N ILE A 19 -16.28 1.13 -17.43
CA ILE A 19 -17.37 0.65 -18.30
C ILE A 19 -17.15 1.26 -19.68
N SER A 20 -16.84 0.43 -20.67
CA SER A 20 -16.63 0.88 -22.05
C SER A 20 -17.11 -0.14 -23.07
N PHE A 21 -17.40 0.34 -24.27
CA PHE A 21 -17.82 -0.46 -25.43
C PHE A 21 -16.93 -0.14 -26.63
N ARG A 22 -16.56 -1.18 -27.38
CA ARG A 22 -15.69 -1.05 -28.55
C ARG A 22 -16.38 -0.22 -29.64
N ARG A 23 -15.65 0.71 -30.26
CA ARG A 23 -16.15 1.54 -31.37
C ARG A 23 -15.24 1.42 -32.58
N GLU A 24 -15.77 0.86 -33.67
CA GLU A 24 -15.09 0.66 -34.94
C GLU A 24 -15.98 1.14 -36.08
N LYS A 25 -15.41 1.75 -37.12
CA LYS A 25 -16.13 2.45 -38.20
C LYS A 25 -17.17 1.58 -38.93
N TYR A 26 -17.00 0.26 -38.93
CA TYR A 26 -17.87 -0.70 -39.63
C TYR A 26 -18.57 -1.70 -38.69
N VAL A 27 -18.59 -1.42 -37.39
CA VAL A 27 -19.23 -2.29 -36.38
C VAL A 27 -20.31 -1.49 -35.64
N SER A 28 -21.57 -1.81 -35.92
CA SER A 28 -22.72 -1.09 -35.36
C SER A 28 -22.86 -1.25 -33.84
N PHE A 29 -22.52 -2.43 -33.30
CA PHE A 29 -22.57 -2.72 -31.86
C PHE A 29 -21.29 -3.44 -31.44
N GLY A 30 -20.31 -2.69 -30.92
CA GLY A 30 -19.13 -3.30 -30.32
C GLY A 30 -19.43 -3.83 -28.92
N GLY A 31 -18.87 -5.00 -28.60
CA GLY A 31 -19.00 -5.58 -27.26
C GLY A 31 -18.31 -4.76 -26.17
N PRO A 32 -18.54 -5.11 -24.89
CA PRO A 32 -17.88 -4.46 -23.76
C PRO A 32 -16.37 -4.65 -23.82
N ASP A 33 -15.63 -3.55 -23.68
CA ASP A 33 -14.17 -3.50 -23.76
C ASP A 33 -13.55 -2.69 -22.63
N GLY A 34 -14.29 -2.49 -21.53
CA GLY A 34 -13.75 -1.94 -20.30
C GLY A 34 -12.75 -2.90 -19.62
N GLY A 35 -11.65 -2.36 -19.10
CA GLY A 35 -10.72 -3.08 -18.23
C GLY A 35 -10.96 -2.81 -16.74
N ASP A 36 -10.46 -3.71 -15.90
CA ASP A 36 -10.54 -3.58 -14.44
C ASP A 36 -9.53 -2.55 -13.90
N GLY A 37 -9.79 -2.03 -12.70
CA GLY A 37 -8.82 -1.23 -11.97
C GLY A 37 -7.67 -2.08 -11.43
N GLY A 38 -6.52 -1.44 -11.19
CA GLY A 38 -5.39 -2.08 -10.53
C GLY A 38 -5.51 -2.10 -9.02
N ASP A 39 -4.88 -3.07 -8.37
CA ASP A 39 -4.82 -3.12 -6.90
C ASP A 39 -4.02 -1.92 -6.35
N GLY A 40 -4.38 -1.47 -5.15
CA GLY A 40 -3.59 -0.51 -4.38
C GLY A 40 -2.32 -1.16 -3.81
N GLY A 41 -1.29 -0.35 -3.60
CA GLY A 41 -0.06 -0.77 -2.93
C GLY A 41 -0.29 -1.09 -1.45
N ASP A 42 0.47 -2.05 -0.94
CA ASP A 42 0.53 -2.43 0.47
C ASP A 42 1.54 -1.54 1.22
N VAL A 43 1.39 -1.41 2.54
CA VAL A 43 2.40 -0.78 3.40
C VAL A 43 3.06 -1.84 4.27
N PHE A 44 4.38 -1.88 4.21
CA PHE A 44 5.21 -2.77 5.00
C PHE A 44 6.13 -1.98 5.93
N VAL A 45 6.39 -2.54 7.10
CA VAL A 45 7.54 -2.13 7.93
C VAL A 45 8.65 -3.16 7.73
N VAL A 46 9.86 -2.70 7.48
CA VAL A 46 11.01 -3.54 7.12
C VAL A 46 12.18 -3.22 8.04
N ALA A 47 12.71 -4.22 8.73
CA ALA A 47 13.93 -4.08 9.51
C ALA A 47 15.14 -3.91 8.59
N ASN A 48 15.94 -2.89 8.86
CA ASN A 48 17.14 -2.57 8.08
C ASN A 48 18.28 -2.18 9.03
N SER A 49 19.43 -2.83 8.87
CA SER A 49 20.63 -2.58 9.67
C SER A 49 21.29 -1.22 9.41
N SER A 50 20.93 -0.56 8.31
CA SER A 50 21.42 0.78 7.97
C SER A 50 20.66 1.89 8.71
N VAL A 51 19.56 1.56 9.39
CA VAL A 51 18.75 2.52 10.14
C VAL A 51 19.08 2.41 11.63
N GLY A 52 19.56 3.51 12.21
CA GLY A 52 20.00 3.57 13.61
C GLY A 52 18.91 3.96 14.61
N ASP A 53 17.94 4.79 14.21
CA ASP A 53 16.83 5.21 15.06
C ASP A 53 15.54 5.52 14.27
N LEU A 54 14.47 5.92 14.98
CA LEU A 54 13.16 6.21 14.40
C LEU A 54 12.96 7.69 13.99
N SER A 55 14.02 8.51 14.00
CA SER A 55 13.94 9.95 13.73
C SER A 55 13.38 10.30 12.35
N LEU A 56 13.68 9.46 11.34
CA LEU A 56 13.19 9.61 9.98
C LEU A 56 11.66 9.49 9.87
N ILE A 57 11.06 8.70 10.76
CA ILE A 57 9.63 8.40 10.77
C ILE A 57 8.88 9.44 11.60
N GLU A 58 9.50 9.96 12.66
CA GLU A 58 8.89 10.96 13.55
C GLU A 58 8.40 12.22 12.81
N HIS A 59 9.21 12.71 11.86
CA HIS A 59 8.87 13.91 11.09
C HIS A 59 7.67 13.70 10.15
N ARG A 60 7.42 12.45 9.72
CA ARG A 60 6.36 12.12 8.78
C ARG A 60 5.28 11.28 9.46
N ARG A 61 4.22 11.93 9.91
CA ARG A 61 3.13 11.25 10.65
C ARG A 61 2.23 10.34 9.80
N LYS A 62 2.23 10.49 8.47
CA LYS A 62 1.33 9.75 7.55
C LYS A 62 2.10 9.09 6.41
N PHE A 63 1.91 7.78 6.29
CA PHE A 63 2.47 6.94 5.24
C PHE A 63 1.33 6.29 4.46
N VAL A 64 1.26 6.58 3.17
CA VAL A 64 0.20 6.09 2.28
C VAL A 64 0.86 5.44 1.07
N ALA A 65 0.54 4.18 0.80
CA ALA A 65 1.02 3.49 -0.41
C ALA A 65 0.33 4.01 -1.67
N GLU A 66 0.92 3.75 -2.84
CA GLU A 66 0.40 4.26 -4.10
C GLU A 66 -0.95 3.59 -4.42
N SER A 67 -1.89 4.37 -4.98
CA SER A 67 -3.18 3.79 -5.40
C SER A 67 -3.04 3.08 -6.74
N GLY A 68 -3.86 2.06 -6.96
CA GLY A 68 -3.95 1.39 -8.24
C GLY A 68 -4.52 2.31 -9.32
N ASN A 69 -4.05 2.11 -10.53
CA ASN A 69 -4.51 2.90 -11.69
C ASN A 69 -5.90 2.45 -12.15
N PRO A 70 -6.69 3.35 -12.75
CA PRO A 70 -7.97 2.96 -13.33
C PRO A 70 -7.81 2.03 -14.54
N GLY A 71 -8.84 1.25 -14.81
CA GLY A 71 -8.97 0.50 -16.04
C GLY A 71 -9.13 1.40 -17.27
N GLY A 72 -8.82 0.86 -18.44
CA GLY A 72 -8.84 1.54 -19.72
C GLY A 72 -9.73 0.84 -20.75
N ARG A 73 -9.83 1.46 -21.93
CA ARG A 73 -10.51 0.86 -23.10
C ARG A 73 -9.73 -0.32 -23.65
N TRP A 74 -10.35 -1.11 -24.51
CA TRP A 74 -9.76 -2.30 -25.13
C TRP A 74 -9.22 -3.32 -24.11
N ARG A 75 -9.98 -3.54 -23.03
CA ARG A 75 -9.66 -4.46 -21.92
C ARG A 75 -8.31 -4.18 -21.26
N LYS A 76 -7.88 -2.92 -21.25
CA LYS A 76 -6.64 -2.52 -20.57
C LYS A 76 -6.88 -2.45 -19.08
N HIS A 77 -6.29 -3.37 -18.31
CA HIS A 77 -6.37 -3.33 -16.85
C HIS A 77 -5.44 -2.25 -16.28
N GLY A 78 -5.85 -1.66 -15.16
CA GLY A 78 -5.04 -0.71 -14.41
C GLY A 78 -3.81 -1.36 -13.79
N LYS A 79 -2.70 -0.62 -13.74
CA LYS A 79 -1.47 -1.05 -13.05
C LYS A 79 -1.69 -1.07 -11.54
N LYS A 80 -1.11 -2.06 -10.85
CA LYS A 80 -1.01 -2.07 -9.38
C LYS A 80 -0.18 -0.86 -8.90
N GLY A 81 -0.62 -0.22 -7.83
CA GLY A 81 0.15 0.81 -7.12
C GLY A 81 1.37 0.21 -6.41
N GLU A 82 2.46 0.96 -6.37
CA GLU A 82 3.69 0.58 -5.68
C GLU A 82 3.49 0.48 -4.16
N ASP A 83 4.04 -0.61 -3.61
CA ASP A 83 4.05 -0.86 -2.17
C ASP A 83 5.00 0.12 -1.46
N LEU A 84 4.64 0.53 -0.25
CA LEU A 84 5.43 1.45 0.57
C LEU A 84 6.17 0.69 1.67
N ASN A 85 7.50 0.71 1.60
CA ASN A 85 8.36 0.12 2.63
C ASN A 85 8.85 1.20 3.61
N ILE A 86 8.50 1.06 4.88
CA ILE A 86 8.96 1.91 5.98
C ILE A 86 10.13 1.21 6.65
N LEU A 87 11.33 1.79 6.55
CA LEU A 87 12.55 1.20 7.11
C LEU A 87 12.69 1.54 8.60
N VAL A 88 12.93 0.53 9.43
CA VAL A 88 13.14 0.66 10.88
C VAL A 88 14.41 -0.07 11.31
N PRO A 89 15.01 0.29 12.45
CA PRO A 89 16.12 -0.47 13.02
C PRO A 89 15.75 -1.94 13.28
N VAL A 90 16.74 -2.82 13.22
CA VAL A 90 16.59 -4.21 13.65
C VAL A 90 16.32 -4.26 15.16
N GLY A 91 15.40 -5.11 15.59
CA GLY A 91 14.90 -5.17 16.97
C GLY A 91 13.73 -4.23 17.26
N THR A 92 13.13 -3.63 16.23
CA THR A 92 11.93 -2.79 16.40
C THR A 92 10.69 -3.66 16.59
N VAL A 93 9.94 -3.39 17.66
CA VAL A 93 8.62 -3.97 17.91
C VAL A 93 7.54 -3.13 17.24
N ALA A 94 6.72 -3.76 16.39
CA ALA A 94 5.57 -3.13 15.76
C ALA A 94 4.27 -3.53 16.49
N SER A 95 3.50 -2.53 16.91
CA SER A 95 2.16 -2.68 17.46
C SER A 95 1.14 -1.82 16.68
N ILE A 96 -0.10 -2.27 16.61
CA ILE A 96 -1.22 -1.52 16.02
C ILE A 96 -2.07 -0.94 17.15
N VAL A 97 -2.38 0.35 17.04
CA VAL A 97 -3.38 1.02 17.87
C VAL A 97 -4.66 1.12 17.04
N ALA A 98 -5.67 0.32 17.38
CA ALA A 98 -6.97 0.35 16.72
C ALA A 98 -8.05 0.85 17.70
N GLY A 99 -8.56 2.07 17.47
CA GLY A 99 -9.66 2.63 18.26
C GLY A 99 -9.32 2.77 19.76
N ASN A 100 -10.24 2.33 20.62
CA ASN A 100 -10.11 2.40 22.08
C ASN A 100 -9.58 1.08 22.71
N GLU A 101 -9.24 0.08 21.91
CA GLU A 101 -8.94 -1.29 22.38
C GLU A 101 -7.46 -1.50 22.79
N GLY A 102 -6.63 -0.44 22.74
CA GLY A 102 -5.23 -0.49 23.18
C GLY A 102 -4.24 -0.88 22.07
N GLU A 103 -3.00 -1.15 22.49
CA GLU A 103 -1.90 -1.57 21.61
C GLU A 103 -1.92 -3.09 21.41
N ASN A 104 -2.21 -3.54 20.18
CA ASN A 104 -2.12 -4.94 19.79
C ASN A 104 -0.75 -5.23 19.17
N PHE A 105 -0.03 -6.21 19.71
CA PHE A 105 1.24 -6.66 19.14
C PHE A 105 1.04 -7.21 17.73
N LEU A 106 1.88 -6.75 16.79
CA LEU A 106 1.84 -7.20 15.40
C LEU A 106 3.00 -8.12 15.07
N ALA A 107 4.23 -7.64 15.32
CA ALA A 107 5.45 -8.38 15.02
C ALA A 107 6.66 -7.78 15.75
N ASP A 108 7.66 -8.62 15.94
CA ASP A 108 9.01 -8.23 16.34
C ASP A 108 9.96 -8.47 15.15
N LEU A 109 10.68 -7.43 14.74
CA LEU A 109 11.53 -7.43 13.55
C LEU A 109 12.99 -7.66 13.94
N THR A 110 13.33 -8.90 14.25
CA THR A 110 14.62 -9.29 14.85
C THR A 110 15.74 -9.54 13.84
N ALA A 111 15.43 -9.70 12.55
CA ALA A 111 16.41 -9.95 11.51
C ALA A 111 16.42 -8.85 10.42
N PRO A 112 17.60 -8.50 9.85
CA PRO A 112 17.67 -7.61 8.69
C PRO A 112 16.85 -8.14 7.51
N GLY A 113 16.09 -7.24 6.87
CA GLY A 113 15.22 -7.57 5.74
C GLY A 113 13.87 -8.19 6.13
N GLN A 114 13.67 -8.55 7.41
CA GLN A 114 12.37 -9.02 7.89
C GLN A 114 11.32 -7.91 7.69
N ARG A 115 10.16 -8.29 7.15
CA ARG A 115 9.08 -7.36 6.84
C ARG A 115 7.74 -7.83 7.39
N VAL A 116 6.91 -6.89 7.80
CA VAL A 116 5.54 -7.14 8.25
C VAL A 116 4.57 -6.23 7.50
N LEU A 117 3.43 -6.78 7.06
CA LEU A 117 2.35 -6.02 6.46
C LEU A 117 1.60 -5.25 7.55
N VAL A 118 1.59 -3.93 7.47
CA VAL A 118 0.91 -3.07 8.46
C VAL A 118 -0.36 -2.43 7.93
N ALA A 119 -0.49 -2.28 6.61
CA ALA A 119 -1.74 -1.88 5.98
C ALA A 119 -1.88 -2.49 4.60
N LYS A 120 -3.01 -3.15 4.33
CA LYS A 120 -3.31 -3.76 3.03
C LYS A 120 -3.88 -2.74 2.05
N GLY A 121 -3.46 -2.81 0.80
CA GLY A 121 -4.03 -2.08 -0.32
C GLY A 121 -5.47 -2.51 -0.63
N GLY A 122 -6.25 -1.56 -1.14
CA GLY A 122 -7.59 -1.81 -1.68
C GLY A 122 -7.53 -2.55 -3.02
N LYS A 123 -8.65 -3.11 -3.42
CA LYS A 123 -8.88 -3.73 -4.74
C LYS A 123 -9.90 -2.92 -5.51
#